data_AF-T0N6R6-F1
#
_entry.id   AF-T0N6R6-F1
#
_cell.length_a   1.000
_cell.length_b   1.000
_cell.length_c   1.000
_cell.angle_alpha   90.00
_cell.angle_beta   90.00
_cell.angle_gamma   90.00
#
_symmetry.space_group_name_H-M   'P 1'
#
loop_
_entity.id
_entity.type
_entity.pdbx_description
1 polymer ?
#
loop_
_entity_poly.entity_id
_entity_poly.type
_entity_poly.pdbx_seq_one_letter_code
_entity_poly.pdbx_strand_id
1 'polypeptide(L)'
;MARLSDVIEEFIKELLSEAKEEEIEIQRNELANYFSCAPSQINYVLTTRFTQDKGYYIESRRGGGGCIRIIRVNYKEHTSLAEIINDKIGDYITSDSSNRIIDSLQESGILTQREAKIVKIMLNDRTLTSALDNKNKLRADILKAVILNILK
;
A
#
# COMPACT_ATOMS: atom_id res chain seq x y z
N MET A 1 27.10 -13.95 14.60
CA MET A 1 26.47 -13.87 15.94
C MET A 1 25.34 -12.87 15.86
N ALA A 2 24.08 -13.33 15.97
CA ALA A 2 22.95 -12.42 16.03
C ALA A 2 22.99 -11.63 17.34
N ARG A 3 22.69 -10.32 17.31
CA ARG A 3 22.59 -9.54 18.54
C ARG A 3 21.27 -9.86 19.22
N LEU A 4 21.21 -9.79 20.55
CA LEU A 4 19.99 -10.03 21.32
C LEU A 4 18.77 -9.23 20.81
N SER A 5 19.01 -8.01 20.30
CA SER A 5 17.96 -7.17 19.70
C SER A 5 17.36 -7.78 18.43
N ASP A 6 18.19 -8.42 17.60
CA ASP A 6 17.75 -9.02 16.33
C ASP A 6 16.90 -10.27 16.63
N VAL A 7 17.30 -11.05 17.65
CA VAL A 7 16.55 -12.24 18.10
C VAL A 7 15.17 -11.85 18.65
N ILE A 8 15.08 -10.78 19.44
CA ILE A 8 13.80 -10.27 19.96
C ILE A 8 12.92 -9.75 18.80
N GLU A 9 13.53 -9.08 17.81
CA GLU A 9 12.81 -8.59 16.63
C GLU A 9 12.22 -9.74 15.80
N GLU A 10 13.01 -10.76 15.48
CA GLU A 10 12.57 -11.95 14.73
C GLU A 10 11.43 -12.66 15.45
N PHE A 11 11.55 -12.86 16.76
CA PHE A 11 10.51 -13.48 17.57
C PHE A 11 9.18 -12.70 17.54
N ILE A 12 9.22 -11.37 17.70
CA ILE A 12 8.01 -10.54 17.63
C ILE A 12 7.38 -10.59 16.23
N LYS A 13 8.20 -10.66 15.17
CA LYS A 13 7.72 -10.80 13.79
C LYS A 13 7.08 -12.16 13.54
N GLU A 14 7.62 -13.23 14.09
CA GLU A 14 7.03 -14.57 14.03
C GLU A 14 5.66 -14.59 14.72
N LEU A 15 5.56 -14.04 15.94
CA LEU A 15 4.28 -13.91 16.65
C LEU A 15 3.23 -13.13 15.84
N LEU A 16 3.63 -12.03 15.20
CA LEU A 16 2.76 -11.25 14.31
C LEU A 16 2.34 -12.04 13.06
N SER A 17 3.19 -12.93 12.54
CA SER A 17 2.89 -13.73 11.35
C SER A 17 1.95 -14.91 11.63
N GLU A 18 1.99 -15.45 12.85
CA GLU A 18 1.11 -16.53 13.31
C GLU A 18 -0.25 -16.02 13.79
N ALA A 19 -0.34 -14.73 14.14
CA ALA A 19 -1.58 -14.10 14.52
C ALA A 19 -2.56 -14.06 13.33
N LYS A 20 -3.82 -14.43 13.59
CA LYS A 20 -4.91 -14.32 12.58
C LYS A 20 -5.28 -12.87 12.29
N GLU A 21 -4.99 -11.97 13.22
CA GLU A 21 -5.21 -10.54 13.14
C GLU A 21 -3.84 -9.86 12.97
N GLU A 22 -3.77 -8.70 12.30
CA GLU A 22 -2.52 -7.94 12.10
C GLU A 22 -2.02 -7.25 13.38
N GLU A 23 -2.43 -7.73 14.55
CA GLU A 23 -2.04 -7.22 15.86
C GLU A 23 -1.72 -8.35 16.84
N ILE A 24 -0.80 -8.07 17.75
CA ILE A 24 -0.51 -8.91 18.91
C ILE A 24 -0.45 -8.07 20.17
N GLU A 25 -0.75 -8.69 21.30
CA GLU A 25 -0.64 -8.08 22.62
C GLU A 25 0.37 -8.87 23.45
N ILE A 26 1.40 -8.19 23.95
CA ILE A 26 2.49 -8.78 24.71
C ILE A 26 2.70 -8.06 26.04
N GLN A 27 3.21 -8.77 27.04
CA GLN A 27 3.65 -8.15 28.29
C GLN A 27 5.17 -7.93 28.26
N ARG A 28 5.59 -6.69 28.47
CA ARG A 28 7.02 -6.31 28.45
C ARG A 28 7.86 -7.11 29.46
N ASN A 29 7.33 -7.32 30.66
CA ASN A 29 8.07 -8.02 31.72
C ASN A 29 8.19 -9.51 31.42
N GLU A 30 7.17 -10.14 30.84
CA GLU A 30 7.21 -11.54 30.45
C GLU A 30 8.21 -11.75 29.31
N LEU A 31 8.20 -10.89 28.29
CA LEU A 31 9.18 -10.94 27.20
C LEU A 31 10.61 -10.74 27.71
N ALA A 32 10.82 -9.78 28.62
CA ALA A 32 12.11 -9.51 29.23
C ALA A 32 12.62 -10.73 30.04
N ASN A 33 11.74 -11.39 30.79
CA ASN A 33 12.07 -12.60 31.53
C ASN A 33 12.41 -13.76 30.57
N TYR A 34 11.63 -13.95 29.50
CA TYR A 34 11.87 -15.00 28.50
C TYR A 34 13.25 -14.87 27.85
N PHE A 35 13.64 -13.65 27.45
CA PHE A 35 14.95 -13.37 26.87
C PHE A 35 16.06 -13.13 27.91
N SER A 36 15.75 -13.27 29.21
CA SER A 36 16.68 -13.01 30.32
C SER A 36 17.38 -11.64 30.21
N CYS A 37 16.61 -10.60 29.90
CA CYS A 37 17.11 -9.24 29.70
C CYS A 37 16.31 -8.20 30.51
N ALA A 38 16.81 -6.95 30.59
CA ALA A 38 16.09 -5.88 31.25
C ALA A 38 14.85 -5.42 30.43
N PRO A 39 13.76 -4.95 31.08
CA PRO A 39 12.59 -4.40 30.38
C PRO A 39 12.91 -3.24 29.42
N SER A 40 13.97 -2.48 29.69
CA SER A 40 14.47 -1.42 28.82
C SER A 40 14.97 -1.94 27.46
N GLN A 41 15.48 -3.17 27.40
CA GLN A 41 15.93 -3.81 26.16
C GLN A 41 14.74 -4.05 25.21
N ILE A 42 13.60 -4.50 25.76
CA ILE A 42 12.36 -4.66 24.99
C ILE A 42 11.91 -3.29 24.45
N ASN A 43 11.95 -2.26 25.29
CA ASN A 43 11.58 -0.92 24.89
C ASN A 43 12.50 -0.39 23.77
N TYR A 44 13.80 -0.65 23.85
CA TYR A 44 14.77 -0.28 22.81
C TYR A 44 14.46 -0.96 21.47
N VAL A 45 14.15 -2.26 21.48
CA VAL A 45 13.78 -2.99 20.26
C VAL A 45 12.51 -2.39 19.66
N LEU A 46 11.48 -2.19 20.47
CA LEU A 46 10.20 -1.61 20.03
C LEU A 46 10.37 -0.21 19.43
N THR A 47 11.11 0.68 20.09
CA THR A 47 11.29 2.07 19.62
C THR A 47 12.26 2.21 18.45
N THR A 48 13.03 1.17 18.09
CA THR A 48 14.00 1.24 16.98
C THR A 48 13.68 0.31 15.81
N ARG A 49 12.86 -0.72 16.00
CA ARG A 49 12.52 -1.73 14.97
C ARG A 49 11.05 -1.76 14.60
N PHE A 50 10.16 -1.39 15.51
CA PHE A 50 8.71 -1.41 15.34
C PHE A 50 8.15 0.01 15.33
N THR A 51 8.72 0.84 14.47
CA THR A 51 8.36 2.25 14.32
C THR A 51 7.33 2.44 13.21
N GLN A 52 6.68 3.60 13.20
CA GLN A 52 5.67 3.92 12.19
C GLN A 52 6.24 3.91 10.76
N ASP A 53 7.46 4.42 10.55
CA ASP A 53 8.18 4.37 9.27
C ASP A 53 8.50 2.94 8.79
N LYS A 54 8.48 1.96 9.70
CA LYS A 54 8.69 0.53 9.40
C LYS A 54 7.38 -0.25 9.29
N GLY A 55 6.23 0.43 9.30
CA GLY A 55 4.92 -0.20 9.15
C GLY A 55 4.37 -0.80 10.44
N TYR A 56 4.70 -0.23 11.60
CA TYR A 56 4.17 -0.69 12.89
C TYR A 56 3.65 0.47 13.72
N TYR A 57 2.58 0.23 14.46
CA TYR A 57 2.01 1.15 15.43
C TYR A 57 1.94 0.44 16.78
N ILE A 58 2.39 1.13 17.83
CA ILE A 58 2.51 0.57 19.17
C ILE A 58 1.65 1.35 20.14
N GLU A 59 0.82 0.65 20.89
CA GLU A 59 0.12 1.20 22.04
C GLU A 59 0.65 0.57 23.33
N SER A 60 0.85 1.40 24.35
CA SER A 60 1.32 0.96 25.66
C SER A 60 0.30 1.38 26.73
N ARG A 61 -0.25 0.41 27.46
CA ARG A 61 -1.12 0.69 28.61
C ARG A 61 -0.31 0.62 29.92
N ARG A 62 -0.31 1.68 30.73
CA ARG A 62 0.39 1.74 32.02
C ARG A 62 -0.55 1.33 33.16
N GLY A 63 -0.09 0.46 34.07
CA GLY A 63 -0.87 -0.08 35.20
C GLY A 63 -0.37 -1.47 35.65
N GLY A 64 -1.02 -2.08 36.66
CA GLY A 64 -0.60 -3.34 37.33
C GLY A 64 -0.61 -4.62 36.49
N GLY A 65 -0.75 -4.50 35.16
CA GLY A 65 -0.69 -5.58 34.16
C GLY A 65 -0.41 -5.01 32.77
N GLY A 66 0.46 -3.98 32.71
CA GLY A 66 0.66 -3.20 31.49
C GLY A 66 1.06 -4.05 30.29
N CYS A 67 0.23 -4.02 29.25
CA CYS A 67 0.46 -4.65 27.98
C CYS A 67 0.98 -3.65 26.93
N ILE A 68 1.69 -4.19 25.96
CA ILE A 68 2.11 -3.51 24.74
C ILE A 68 1.34 -4.17 23.60
N ARG A 69 0.54 -3.39 22.89
CA ARG A 69 -0.12 -3.81 21.67
C ARG A 69 0.73 -3.38 20.50
N ILE A 70 1.11 -4.33 19.65
CA ILE A 70 1.88 -4.09 18.44
C ILE A 70 0.96 -4.40 17.28
N ILE A 71 0.65 -3.36 16.50
CA ILE A 71 -0.19 -3.43 15.32
C ILE A 71 0.74 -3.31 14.13
N ARG A 72 0.73 -4.30 13.23
CA ARG A 72 1.33 -4.14 11.91
C ARG A 72 0.43 -3.19 11.15
N VAL A 73 0.91 -1.96 10.94
CA VAL A 73 0.23 -1.02 10.06
C VAL A 73 0.51 -1.52 8.67
N ASN A 74 -0.47 -2.21 8.09
CA ASN A 74 -0.60 -2.22 6.65
C ASN A 74 -0.84 -0.76 6.23
N TYR A 75 0.26 -0.02 5.97
CA TYR A 75 0.23 0.94 4.88
C TYR A 75 -0.14 0.08 3.70
N LYS A 76 -1.43 0.03 3.35
CA LYS A 76 -1.96 -0.88 2.35
C LYS A 76 -0.91 -1.06 1.23
N GLU A 77 -0.21 -2.19 1.27
CA GLU A 77 0.39 -2.81 0.09
C GLU A 77 -0.71 -3.26 -0.89
N HIS A 78 -1.95 -2.86 -0.63
CA HIS A 78 -3.13 -3.00 -1.47
C HIS A 78 -3.91 -1.69 -1.57
N THR A 79 -3.26 -0.54 -1.82
CA THR A 79 -3.89 0.29 -2.86
C THR A 79 -3.49 -0.41 -4.13
N SER A 80 -4.34 -1.35 -4.59
CA SER A 80 -4.13 -2.01 -5.87
C SER A 80 -3.76 -0.93 -6.87
N LEU A 81 -2.83 -1.20 -7.79
CA LEU A 81 -2.56 -0.28 -8.89
C LEU A 81 -3.89 0.19 -9.53
N ALA A 82 -4.90 -0.70 -9.56
CA ALA A 82 -6.26 -0.38 -9.94
C ALA A 82 -6.95 0.68 -9.05
N GLU A 83 -6.79 0.64 -7.72
CA GLU A 83 -7.33 1.66 -6.80
C GLU A 83 -6.66 3.02 -6.98
N ILE A 84 -5.33 3.07 -7.16
CA ILE A 84 -4.61 4.34 -7.44
C ILE A 84 -5.09 4.94 -8.76
N ILE A 85 -5.20 4.11 -9.80
CA ILE A 85 -5.71 4.51 -11.11
C ILE A 85 -7.18 4.97 -10.97
N ASN A 86 -7.99 4.27 -10.18
CA ASN A 86 -9.39 4.62 -9.95
C ASN A 86 -9.53 5.99 -9.27
N ASP A 87 -8.71 6.29 -8.26
CA ASP A 87 -8.69 7.59 -7.58
C ASP A 87 -8.24 8.72 -8.50
N LYS A 88 -7.29 8.46 -9.41
CA LYS A 88 -6.76 9.49 -10.32
C LYS A 88 -7.65 9.77 -11.53
N ILE A 89 -8.32 8.75 -12.08
CA ILE A 89 -9.19 8.90 -13.26
C ILE A 89 -10.64 9.19 -12.85
N GLY A 90 -11.11 8.61 -11.75
CA GLY A 90 -12.50 8.66 -11.33
C GLY A 90 -13.45 7.88 -12.26
N ASP A 91 -14.75 8.06 -12.09
CA ASP A 91 -15.78 7.33 -12.85
C ASP A 91 -16.07 7.91 -14.24
N TYR A 92 -15.66 9.15 -14.50
CA TYR A 92 -15.92 9.85 -15.76
C TYR A 92 -14.71 10.68 -16.17
N ILE A 93 -14.31 10.56 -17.42
CA ILE A 93 -13.23 11.38 -17.98
C ILE A 93 -13.58 11.90 -19.37
N THR A 94 -13.26 13.17 -19.62
CA THR A 94 -13.44 13.81 -20.93
C THR A 94 -12.37 13.33 -21.92
N SER A 95 -12.61 13.50 -23.22
CA SER A 95 -11.61 13.16 -24.24
C SER A 95 -10.30 13.95 -24.03
N ASP A 96 -10.38 15.25 -23.73
CA ASP A 96 -9.18 16.07 -23.50
C ASP A 96 -8.39 15.64 -22.27
N SER A 97 -9.06 15.39 -21.15
CA SER A 97 -8.38 14.92 -19.93
C SER A 97 -7.72 13.56 -20.15
N SER A 98 -8.38 12.64 -20.87
CA SER A 98 -7.77 11.36 -21.23
C SER A 98 -6.55 11.53 -22.12
N ASN A 99 -6.59 12.44 -23.11
CA ASN A 99 -5.46 12.70 -23.99
C ASN A 99 -4.25 13.23 -23.21
N ARG A 100 -4.45 14.12 -22.24
CA ARG A 100 -3.37 14.64 -21.38
C ARG A 100 -2.69 13.54 -20.58
N ILE A 101 -3.45 12.57 -20.06
CA ILE A 101 -2.88 11.41 -19.36
C ILE A 101 -2.01 10.59 -20.32
N ILE A 102 -2.52 10.31 -21.52
CA ILE A 102 -1.76 9.55 -22.53
C ILE A 102 -0.50 10.31 -22.97
N ASP A 103 -0.57 11.63 -23.14
CA ASP A 103 0.58 12.47 -23.46
C ASP A 103 1.66 12.39 -22.36
N SER A 104 1.27 12.48 -21.09
CA SER A 104 2.21 12.35 -19.98
C SER A 104 2.87 10.96 -19.91
N LEU A 105 2.10 9.89 -20.19
CA LEU A 105 2.64 8.53 -20.29
C LEU A 105 3.61 8.36 -21.46
N GLN A 106 3.35 9.04 -22.57
CA GLN A 106 4.27 9.05 -23.72
C GLN A 106 5.55 9.84 -23.41
N GLU A 107 5.42 11.04 -22.81
CA GLU A 107 6.55 11.89 -22.42
C GLU A 107 7.46 11.23 -21.39
N SER A 108 6.89 10.46 -20.47
CA SER A 108 7.64 9.66 -19.48
C SER A 108 8.26 8.38 -20.05
N GLY A 109 8.05 8.08 -21.34
CA GLY A 109 8.61 6.92 -22.00
C GLY A 109 7.92 5.59 -21.66
N ILE A 110 6.79 5.64 -20.95
CA ILE A 110 5.98 4.45 -20.61
C ILE A 110 5.24 3.95 -21.86
N LEU A 111 4.82 4.86 -22.73
CA LEU A 111 4.21 4.56 -24.03
C LEU A 111 5.10 5.02 -25.18
N THR A 112 5.25 4.17 -26.19
CA THR A 112 5.78 4.60 -27.48
C THR A 112 4.79 5.52 -28.19
N GLN A 113 5.28 6.33 -29.13
CA GLN A 113 4.42 7.21 -29.95
C GLN A 113 3.32 6.42 -30.69
N ARG A 114 3.61 5.18 -31.10
CA ARG A 114 2.64 4.31 -31.77
C ARG A 114 1.53 3.89 -30.82
N GLU A 115 1.86 3.43 -29.62
CA GLU A 115 0.89 3.00 -28.61
C GLU A 115 0.02 4.17 -28.16
N ALA A 116 0.61 5.33 -27.88
CA ALA A 116 -0.12 6.53 -27.51
C ALA A 116 -1.18 6.91 -28.58
N LYS A 117 -0.82 6.87 -29.87
CA LYS A 117 -1.77 7.12 -30.96
C LYS A 117 -2.92 6.11 -30.99
N ILE A 118 -2.63 4.82 -30.82
CA ILE A 118 -3.65 3.76 -30.82
C ILE A 118 -4.64 3.99 -29.66
N VAL A 119 -4.13 4.25 -28.46
CA VAL A 119 -4.97 4.48 -27.28
C VAL A 119 -5.83 5.73 -27.46
N LYS A 120 -5.27 6.85 -27.96
CA LYS A 120 -6.04 8.08 -28.22
C LYS A 120 -7.18 7.88 -29.23
N ILE A 121 -6.96 7.09 -30.29
CA ILE A 121 -8.01 6.77 -31.26
C ILE A 121 -9.13 5.97 -30.60
N MET A 122 -8.78 4.99 -29.76
CA MET A 122 -9.77 4.17 -29.06
C MET A 122 -10.66 4.99 -28.12
N LEU A 123 -10.09 6.00 -27.45
CA LEU A 123 -10.80 6.85 -26.49
C LEU A 123 -11.53 8.04 -27.12
N ASN A 124 -11.40 8.26 -28.43
CA ASN A 124 -12.02 9.41 -29.11
C ASN A 124 -13.55 9.33 -29.12
N ASP A 125 -14.23 10.48 -29.05
CA ASP A 125 -15.70 10.58 -29.11
C ASP A 125 -16.34 9.95 -30.34
N ARG A 126 -15.62 9.95 -31.48
CA ARG A 126 -16.05 9.32 -32.73
C ARG A 126 -16.04 7.79 -32.63
N THR A 127 -15.04 7.24 -31.94
CA THR A 127 -14.90 5.80 -31.73
C THR A 127 -15.93 5.30 -30.73
N LEU A 128 -16.21 6.09 -29.68
CA LEU A 128 -17.20 5.77 -28.64
C LEU A 128 -18.62 6.24 -29.00
N THR A 129 -18.93 6.48 -30.28
CA THR A 129 -20.24 7.05 -30.70
C THR A 129 -21.43 6.20 -30.25
N SER A 130 -21.30 4.87 -30.23
CA SER A 130 -22.35 3.95 -29.80
C SER A 130 -22.71 4.04 -28.32
N ALA A 131 -21.87 4.66 -27.49
CA ALA A 131 -22.09 4.80 -26.06
C ALA A 131 -22.96 6.01 -25.67
N LEU A 132 -23.43 6.81 -26.65
CA LEU A 132 -24.32 7.98 -26.48
C LEU A 132 -23.93 8.86 -25.27
N ASP A 133 -24.69 8.82 -24.19
CA ASP A 133 -24.52 9.66 -22.99
C ASP A 133 -23.44 9.15 -22.02
N ASN A 134 -23.04 7.88 -22.16
CA ASN A 134 -22.07 7.22 -21.27
C ASN A 134 -20.63 7.24 -21.79
N LYS A 135 -20.33 8.05 -22.82
CA LYS A 135 -18.99 8.13 -23.43
C LYS A 135 -17.88 8.37 -22.41
N ASN A 136 -18.09 9.30 -21.48
CA ASN A 136 -17.08 9.66 -20.49
C ASN A 136 -16.84 8.56 -19.45
N LYS A 137 -17.89 7.78 -19.12
CA LYS A 137 -17.79 6.62 -18.23
C LYS A 137 -17.05 5.47 -18.90
N LEU A 138 -17.51 5.09 -20.10
CA LEU A 138 -16.88 4.04 -20.88
C LEU A 138 -15.41 4.37 -21.17
N ARG A 139 -15.09 5.63 -21.46
CA ARG A 139 -13.71 6.09 -21.61
C ARG A 139 -12.88 5.88 -20.35
N ALA A 140 -13.43 6.18 -19.17
CA ALA A 140 -12.74 5.98 -17.90
C ALA A 140 -12.45 4.49 -17.69
N ASP A 141 -13.43 3.60 -17.93
CA ASP A 141 -13.27 2.15 -17.77
C ASP A 141 -12.20 1.59 -18.70
N ILE A 142 -12.22 1.99 -19.98
CA ILE A 142 -11.22 1.57 -20.97
C ILE A 142 -9.82 2.10 -20.57
N LEU A 143 -9.70 3.37 -20.18
CA LEU A 143 -8.43 3.96 -19.81
C LEU A 143 -7.84 3.28 -18.56
N LYS A 144 -8.66 2.98 -17.55
CA LYS A 144 -8.25 2.23 -16.36
C LYS A 144 -7.67 0.86 -16.74
N ALA A 145 -8.36 0.12 -17.60
CA ALA A 145 -7.91 -1.19 -18.06
C ALA A 145 -6.59 -1.13 -18.84
N VAL A 146 -6.43 -0.14 -19.72
CA VAL A 146 -5.20 0.09 -20.49
C VAL A 146 -4.02 0.38 -19.56
N ILE A 147 -4.17 1.34 -18.64
CA ILE A 147 -3.07 1.72 -17.73
C ILE A 147 -2.71 0.57 -16.80
N LEU A 148 -3.70 -0.17 -16.29
CA LEU A 148 -3.45 -1.34 -15.45
C LEU A 148 -2.66 -2.44 -16.19
N ASN A 149 -2.83 -2.55 -17.51
CA ASN A 149 -2.09 -3.51 -18.31
C ASN A 149 -0.66 -3.03 -18.63
N ILE A 150 -0.47 -1.73 -18.90
CA ILE A 150 0.83 -1.15 -19.23
C ILE A 150 1.76 -1.12 -18.00
N LEU A 151 1.19 -0.90 -16.80
CA LEU A 151 1.96 -0.77 -15.55
C LEU A 151 2.11 -2.09 -14.78
N LYS A 152 1.60 -3.20 -15.33
CA LYS A 152 1.86 -4.57 -14.82
C LYS A 152 3.16 -5.11 -15.38
#